data_AF-M1C2S9-F1
#
_entry.id   AF-M1C2S9-F1
#
_cell.length_a   1.000
_cell.length_b   1.000
_cell.length_c   1.000
_cell.angle_alpha   90.00
_cell.angle_beta   90.00
_cell.angle_gamma   90.00
#
_symmetry.space_group_name_H-M   'P 1'
#
loop_
_entity.id
_entity.type
_entity.pdbx_description
1 polymer ?
#
loop_
_entity_poly.entity_id
_entity_poly.type
_entity_poly.pdbx_seq_one_letter_code
_entity_poly.pdbx_strand_id
1 'polypeptide(L)'
;MKPNVQFRFHSNIHDLAINSDVLILCCSLTKETHHIVGKEVLTALGKEGVVINVGRGALVDEKELVQFLKRGEIGGAGLDVFENEPYVPKELFVLDNVVLSPHIAVSTPESFEALEELFTYNIQAFFSNKPLQAQIEYD
;
A
#
# COMPACT_ATOMS: atom_id res chain seq x y z
N MET A 1 -8.09 -18.74 8.29
CA MET A 1 -7.51 -19.08 6.97
C MET A 1 -8.68 -19.40 6.05
N LYS A 2 -8.85 -18.72 4.90
CA LYS A 2 -9.93 -19.07 3.96
C LYS A 2 -9.64 -20.48 3.41
N PRO A 3 -10.52 -21.48 3.60
CA PRO A 3 -10.30 -22.80 3.03
C PRO A 3 -10.35 -22.71 1.50
N ASN A 4 -9.42 -23.38 0.81
CA ASN A 4 -9.36 -23.57 -0.65
C ASN A 4 -8.78 -22.46 -1.54
N VAL A 5 -7.82 -21.67 -1.08
CA VAL A 5 -6.97 -20.89 -2.00
C VAL A 5 -5.70 -21.66 -2.36
N GLN A 6 -5.39 -21.74 -3.66
CA GLN A 6 -4.18 -22.41 -4.19
C GLN A 6 -2.88 -21.68 -3.83
N PHE A 7 -2.98 -20.46 -3.34
CA PHE A 7 -1.84 -19.63 -2.98
C PHE A 7 -1.30 -20.01 -1.59
N ARG A 8 0.03 -20.11 -1.52
CA ARG A 8 0.73 -20.36 -0.26
C ARG A 8 0.60 -19.15 0.65
N PHE A 9 0.14 -19.39 1.88
CA PHE A 9 0.20 -18.39 2.93
C PHE A 9 1.63 -18.32 3.52
N HIS A 10 2.14 -17.11 3.69
CA HIS A 10 3.39 -16.82 4.39
C HIS A 10 3.05 -16.09 5.70
N SER A 11 3.63 -16.54 6.82
CA SER A 11 3.33 -15.99 8.14
C SER A 11 4.00 -14.65 8.43
N ASN A 12 5.00 -14.27 7.63
CA ASN A 12 5.70 -13.00 7.73
C ASN A 12 6.06 -12.48 6.33
N ILE A 13 6.29 -11.17 6.24
CA ILE A 13 6.53 -10.48 4.98
C ILE A 13 7.88 -10.82 4.34
N HIS A 14 8.89 -11.18 5.16
CA HIS A 14 10.21 -11.51 4.65
C HIS A 14 10.18 -12.82 3.85
N ASP A 15 9.55 -13.86 4.38
CA ASP A 15 9.34 -15.12 3.65
C ASP A 15 8.46 -14.93 2.41
N LEU A 16 7.49 -14.02 2.47
CA LEU A 16 6.69 -13.65 1.30
C LEU A 16 7.59 -13.03 0.23
N ALA A 17 8.45 -12.08 0.59
CA ALA A 17 9.37 -11.40 -0.31
C ALA A 17 10.38 -12.36 -0.97
N ILE A 18 10.97 -13.30 -0.22
CA ILE A 18 11.86 -14.35 -0.78
C ILE A 18 11.18 -15.13 -1.91
N ASN A 19 9.87 -15.33 -1.82
CA ASN A 19 9.09 -16.16 -2.74
C ASN A 19 8.26 -15.32 -3.73
N SER A 20 8.61 -14.05 -3.95
CA SER A 20 7.88 -13.14 -4.83
C SER A 20 8.82 -12.40 -5.77
N ASP A 21 8.46 -12.32 -7.05
CA ASP A 21 9.10 -11.39 -7.99
C ASP A 21 8.51 -9.98 -7.85
N VAL A 22 7.25 -9.88 -7.42
CA VAL A 22 6.53 -8.62 -7.22
C VAL A 22 5.83 -8.65 -5.87
N LEU A 23 6.09 -7.65 -5.03
CA LEU A 23 5.45 -7.48 -3.72
C LEU A 23 4.48 -6.29 -3.76
N ILE A 24 3.18 -6.58 -3.60
CA ILE A 24 2.11 -5.57 -3.67
C ILE A 24 1.55 -5.30 -2.27
N LEU A 25 1.63 -4.06 -1.81
CA LEU A 25 1.16 -3.62 -0.50
C LEU A 25 -0.27 -3.07 -0.60
N CYS A 26 -1.21 -3.84 -0.05
CA CYS A 26 -2.64 -3.52 0.04
C CYS A 26 -3.16 -3.56 1.49
N CYS A 27 -2.28 -3.63 2.48
CA CYS A 27 -2.65 -3.71 3.89
C CYS A 27 -2.86 -2.32 4.52
N SER A 28 -3.59 -2.28 5.63
CA SER A 28 -3.74 -1.07 6.44
C SER A 28 -2.43 -0.70 7.12
N LEU A 29 -2.19 0.60 7.29
CA LEU A 29 -1.13 1.12 8.16
C LEU A 29 -1.57 1.03 9.62
N THR A 30 -0.83 0.27 10.41
CA THR A 30 -0.95 0.11 11.85
C THR A 30 0.43 0.25 12.49
N LYS A 31 0.52 0.10 13.82
CA LYS A 31 1.83 0.10 14.50
C LYS A 31 2.69 -1.09 14.05
N GLU A 32 2.06 -2.22 13.76
CA GLU A 32 2.72 -3.47 13.35
C GLU A 32 3.14 -3.44 11.88
N THR A 33 2.45 -2.67 11.03
CA THR A 33 2.75 -2.58 9.60
C THR A 33 3.55 -1.33 9.21
N HIS A 34 3.85 -0.46 10.17
CA HIS A 34 4.73 0.69 9.95
C HIS A 34 6.14 0.22 9.56
N HIS A 35 6.61 0.67 8.40
CA HIS A 35 7.88 0.26 7.77
C HIS A 35 8.04 -1.25 7.67
N ILE A 36 6.93 -1.98 7.48
CA ILE A 36 6.95 -3.44 7.31
C ILE A 36 7.81 -3.87 6.11
N VAL A 37 7.94 -3.00 5.09
CA VAL A 37 8.95 -3.13 4.04
C VAL A 37 10.14 -2.22 4.32
N GLY A 38 11.07 -2.75 5.11
CA GLY A 38 12.38 -2.15 5.35
C GLY A 38 13.50 -2.84 4.57
N LYS A 39 14.75 -2.56 4.95
CA LYS A 39 15.96 -3.07 4.31
C LYS A 39 15.98 -4.59 4.14
N GLU A 40 15.59 -5.34 5.16
CA GLU A 40 15.62 -6.81 5.16
C GLU A 40 14.66 -7.37 4.10
N VAL A 41 13.47 -6.79 3.98
CA VAL A 41 12.46 -7.20 2.99
C VAL A 41 12.88 -6.82 1.57
N LEU A 42 13.42 -5.62 1.39
CA LEU A 42 13.95 -5.17 0.10
C LEU A 42 15.11 -6.06 -0.37
N THR A 43 16.00 -6.44 0.56
CA THR A 43 17.10 -7.38 0.28
C THR A 43 16.57 -8.76 -0.10
N ALA A 44 15.55 -9.24 0.60
CA ALA A 44 14.93 -10.54 0.34
C ALA A 44 14.22 -10.60 -1.02
N LEU A 45 13.55 -9.51 -1.44
CA LEU A 45 12.92 -9.40 -2.75
C LEU A 45 13.97 -9.36 -3.88
N GLY A 46 15.09 -8.68 -3.62
CA GLY A 46 16.28 -8.74 -4.45
C GLY A 46 16.19 -7.92 -5.75
N LYS A 47 17.23 -8.09 -6.57
CA LYS A 47 17.54 -7.20 -7.70
C LYS A 47 16.52 -7.23 -8.84
N GLU A 48 15.85 -8.35 -9.05
CA GLU A 48 14.80 -8.47 -10.07
C GLU A 48 13.41 -8.14 -9.50
N GLY A 49 13.34 -7.88 -8.18
CA GLY A 49 12.12 -7.65 -7.44
C GLY A 49 11.47 -6.30 -7.73
N VAL A 50 10.13 -6.24 -7.68
CA VAL A 50 9.37 -4.98 -7.80
C VAL A 50 8.47 -4.77 -6.59
N VAL A 51 8.49 -3.57 -6.01
CA VAL A 51 7.55 -3.17 -4.94
C VAL A 51 6.45 -2.30 -5.52
N ILE A 52 5.19 -2.65 -5.25
CA ILE A 52 4.03 -1.83 -5.59
C ILE A 52 3.34 -1.41 -4.30
N ASN A 53 3.12 -0.11 -4.08
CA ASN A 53 2.41 0.39 -2.89
C ASN A 53 1.19 1.23 -3.29
N VAL A 54 0.02 0.72 -2.92
CA VAL A 54 -1.29 1.38 -3.06
C VAL A 54 -2.01 1.51 -1.71
N GLY A 55 -1.32 1.20 -0.61
CA GLY A 55 -1.85 1.26 0.75
C GLY A 55 -1.58 2.63 1.38
N ARG A 56 -0.50 2.74 2.14
CA ARG A 56 0.01 3.99 2.72
C ARG A 56 1.52 4.05 2.58
N GLY A 57 2.07 5.24 2.42
CA GLY A 57 3.51 5.43 2.22
C GLY A 57 4.36 4.83 3.33
N ALA A 58 3.98 5.07 4.59
CA ALA A 58 4.70 4.57 5.77
C ALA A 58 4.65 3.04 5.97
N LEU A 59 4.07 2.27 5.04
CA LEU A 59 4.27 0.81 5.00
C LEU A 59 5.70 0.45 4.54
N VAL A 60 6.35 1.35 3.81
CA VAL A 60 7.70 1.20 3.30
C VAL A 60 8.60 2.20 4.02
N ASP A 61 9.81 1.79 4.43
CA ASP A 61 10.86 2.75 4.75
C ASP A 61 11.32 3.41 3.43
N GLU A 62 10.79 4.61 3.16
CA GLU A 62 10.97 5.29 1.87
C GLU A 62 12.44 5.64 1.62
N LYS A 63 13.20 5.93 2.68
CA LYS A 63 14.62 6.24 2.57
C LYS A 63 15.40 5.02 2.11
N GLU A 64 15.15 3.86 2.71
CA GLU A 64 15.78 2.60 2.28
C GLU A 64 15.38 2.26 0.84
N LEU A 65 14.09 2.35 0.49
CA LEU A 65 13.63 2.08 -0.87
C LEU A 65 14.34 2.96 -1.91
N VAL A 66 14.42 4.27 -1.67
CA VAL A 66 15.13 5.21 -2.57
C VAL A 66 16.59 4.79 -2.77
N GLN A 67 17.26 4.36 -1.70
CA GLN A 67 18.66 3.93 -1.80
C GLN A 67 18.80 2.63 -2.60
N PHE A 68 17.93 1.65 -2.39
CA PHE A 68 17.93 0.39 -3.15
C PHE A 68 17.67 0.63 -4.64
N LEU A 69 16.69 1.47 -4.97
CA LEU A 69 16.38 1.83 -6.36
C LEU A 69 17.57 2.52 -7.05
N LYS A 70 18.20 3.50 -6.38
CA LYS A 70 19.38 4.21 -6.90
C LYS A 70 20.58 3.29 -7.13
N ARG A 71 20.77 2.28 -6.28
CA ARG A 71 21.86 1.30 -6.40
C ARG A 71 21.53 0.17 -7.38
N GLY A 72 20.29 0.08 -7.87
CA GLY A 72 19.82 -1.04 -8.67
C GLY A 72 19.87 -2.36 -7.90
N GLU A 73 19.62 -2.31 -6.59
CA GLU A 73 19.50 -3.48 -5.70
C GLU A 73 18.06 -4.02 -5.67
N ILE A 74 17.13 -3.28 -6.29
CA ILE A 74 15.76 -3.70 -6.56
C ILE A 74 15.40 -3.31 -8.00
N GLY A 75 14.57 -4.13 -8.64
CA GLY A 75 14.25 -4.02 -10.06
C GLY A 75 13.43 -2.78 -10.38
N GLY A 76 12.54 -2.39 -9.47
CA GLY A 76 11.80 -1.14 -9.58
C GLY A 76 10.72 -0.95 -8.52
N ALA A 77 9.99 0.15 -8.64
CA ALA A 77 8.86 0.45 -7.77
C ALA A 77 7.70 1.13 -8.49
N GLY A 78 6.47 0.78 -8.11
CA GLY A 78 5.24 1.49 -8.47
C GLY A 78 4.59 2.09 -7.23
N LEU A 79 4.56 3.41 -7.10
CA LEU A 79 4.14 4.09 -5.88
C LEU A 79 2.96 5.03 -6.16
N ASP A 80 1.80 4.73 -5.56
CA ASP A 80 0.68 5.67 -5.51
C ASP A 80 0.72 6.53 -4.24
N VAL A 81 1.46 6.09 -3.21
CA VAL A 81 1.48 6.71 -1.89
C VAL A 81 2.91 6.92 -1.39
N PHE A 82 3.10 7.97 -0.57
CA PHE A 82 4.41 8.42 -0.09
C PHE A 82 4.41 8.65 1.42
N GLU A 83 5.58 8.51 2.06
CA GLU A 83 5.65 8.57 3.53
C GLU A 83 5.28 9.96 4.05
N ASN A 84 5.69 11.01 3.33
CA ASN A 84 5.48 12.41 3.72
C ASN A 84 4.60 13.16 2.71
N GLU A 85 3.46 12.57 2.32
CA GLU A 85 2.53 13.22 1.38
C GLU A 85 2.16 14.66 1.81
N PRO A 86 2.09 15.61 0.85
CA PRO A 86 2.25 15.44 -0.60
C PRO A 86 3.72 15.54 -1.10
N TYR A 87 4.70 15.52 -0.20
CA TYR A 87 6.11 15.66 -0.53
C TYR A 87 6.73 14.32 -0.95
N VAL A 88 7.09 14.24 -2.23
CA VAL A 88 7.77 13.07 -2.82
C VAL A 88 9.28 13.31 -2.87
N PRO A 89 10.14 12.34 -2.50
CA PRO A 89 11.58 12.43 -2.68
C PRO A 89 11.94 12.78 -4.13
N LYS A 90 12.74 13.83 -4.31
CA LYS A 90 13.12 14.34 -5.64
C LYS A 90 13.90 13.31 -6.44
N GLU A 91 14.63 12.43 -5.75
CA GLU A 91 15.40 11.34 -6.32
C GLU A 91 14.52 10.38 -7.13
N LEU A 92 13.26 10.14 -6.74
CA LEU A 92 12.39 9.19 -7.43
C LEU A 92 12.00 9.67 -8.84
N PHE A 93 11.95 10.99 -9.08
CA PHE A 93 11.52 11.55 -10.37
C PHE A 93 12.52 11.35 -11.50
N VAL A 94 13.79 11.05 -11.18
CA VAL A 94 14.86 10.91 -12.18
C VAL A 94 15.26 9.45 -12.40
N LEU A 95 14.57 8.51 -11.76
CA LEU A 95 14.86 7.08 -11.86
C LEU A 95 14.01 6.44 -12.95
N ASP A 96 14.65 5.72 -13.86
CA ASP A 96 13.97 5.03 -14.97
C ASP A 96 13.23 3.76 -14.52
N ASN A 97 13.47 3.29 -13.29
CA ASN A 97 12.86 2.10 -12.71
C ASN A 97 11.75 2.40 -11.69
N VAL A 98 11.15 3.59 -11.77
CA VAL A 98 10.07 4.02 -10.87
C VAL A 98 8.89 4.58 -11.64
N VAL A 99 7.68 4.16 -11.25
CA VAL A 99 6.41 4.75 -11.67
C VAL A 99 5.74 5.39 -10.47
N LEU A 100 5.31 6.64 -10.62
CA LEU A 100 4.70 7.43 -9.56
C LEU A 100 3.27 7.83 -9.96
N SER A 101 2.32 7.71 -9.04
CA SER A 101 0.99 8.29 -9.14
C SER A 101 0.63 9.07 -7.87
N PRO A 102 -0.16 10.16 -7.98
CA PRO A 102 -0.36 11.11 -6.87
C PRO A 102 -1.54 10.72 -5.94
N HIS A 103 -1.50 9.54 -5.33
CA HIS A 103 -2.53 9.02 -4.41
C HIS A 103 -3.94 9.00 -5.03
N ILE A 104 -4.03 8.41 -6.23
CA ILE A 104 -5.25 8.39 -7.04
C ILE A 104 -5.76 6.98 -7.35
N ALA A 105 -5.23 5.93 -6.72
CA ALA A 105 -5.67 4.55 -7.00
C ALA A 105 -7.19 4.33 -6.85
N VAL A 106 -7.85 5.08 -5.96
CA VAL A 106 -9.31 5.02 -5.73
C VAL A 106 -10.11 6.00 -6.59
N SER A 107 -9.47 6.86 -7.38
CA SER A 107 -10.12 8.00 -8.05
C SER A 107 -10.83 7.62 -9.35
N THR A 108 -11.82 6.70 -9.28
CA THR A 108 -12.70 6.35 -10.40
C THR A 108 -14.12 6.86 -10.17
N PRO A 109 -14.91 7.16 -11.24
CA PRO A 109 -16.31 7.57 -11.10
C PRO A 109 -17.12 6.61 -10.23
N GLU A 110 -16.98 5.30 -10.43
CA GLU A 110 -17.70 4.27 -9.69
C GLU A 110 -17.34 4.27 -8.20
N SER A 111 -16.07 4.55 -7.87
CA SER A 111 -15.60 4.63 -6.49
C SER A 111 -16.15 5.87 -5.79
N PHE A 112 -16.24 7.00 -6.50
CA PHE A 112 -16.84 8.24 -5.97
C PHE A 112 -18.36 8.12 -5.83
N GLU A 113 -19.05 7.51 -6.79
CA GLU A 113 -20.49 7.21 -6.72
C GLU A 113 -20.80 6.32 -5.52
N ALA A 114 -20.06 5.22 -5.34
CA ALA A 114 -20.24 4.33 -4.20
C ALA A 114 -19.96 5.04 -2.85
N LEU A 115 -18.99 5.95 -2.81
CA LEU A 115 -18.71 6.75 -1.63
C LEU A 115 -19.84 7.75 -1.32
N GLU A 116 -20.39 8.42 -2.34
CA GLU A 116 -21.53 9.33 -2.19
C GLU A 116 -22.76 8.60 -1.67
N GLU A 117 -23.08 7.43 -2.22
CA GLU A 117 -24.17 6.58 -1.76
C GLU A 117 -23.99 6.18 -0.30
N LEU A 118 -22.80 5.70 0.07
CA LEU A 118 -22.49 5.29 1.43
C LEU A 118 -22.59 6.47 2.41
N PHE A 119 -22.04 7.63 2.04
CA PHE A 119 -22.05 8.83 2.88
C PHE A 119 -23.49 9.32 3.11
N THR A 120 -24.26 9.45 2.03
CA THR A 120 -25.66 9.88 2.08
C THR A 120 -26.51 8.94 2.92
N TYR A 121 -26.33 7.62 2.74
CA TYR A 121 -27.01 6.61 3.54
C TYR A 121 -26.71 6.76 5.03
N ASN A 122 -25.42 6.85 5.41
CA ASN A 122 -25.04 6.93 6.82
C ASN A 122 -25.55 8.21 7.50
N ILE A 123 -25.57 9.36 6.81
CA ILE A 123 -26.17 10.59 7.33
C ILE A 123 -27.67 10.41 7.58
N GLN A 124 -28.40 9.88 6.61
CA GLN A 124 -29.85 9.66 6.75
C GLN A 124 -30.16 8.66 7.86
N ALA A 125 -29.37 7.58 7.94
CA ALA A 125 -29.51 6.56 8.97
C ALA A 125 -29.29 7.15 10.37
N PHE A 126 -28.26 7.97 10.56
CA PHE A 126 -27.96 8.67 11.81
C PHE A 126 -29.14 9.52 12.29
N PHE A 127 -29.66 10.41 11.45
CA PHE A 127 -30.79 11.29 11.82
C PHE A 127 -32.13 10.55 11.97
N SER A 128 -32.24 9.35 11.40
CA SER A 128 -33.43 8.51 11.51
C SER A 128 -33.34 7.46 12.64
N ASN A 129 -32.29 7.48 13.46
CA ASN A 129 -32.00 6.45 14.47
C ASN A 129 -32.00 5.02 13.89
N LYS A 130 -31.45 4.84 12.68
CA LYS A 130 -31.25 3.54 12.03
C LYS A 130 -29.78 3.11 12.10
N PRO A 131 -29.48 1.80 12.00
CA PRO A 131 -28.10 1.31 11.95
C PRO A 131 -27.30 1.90 10.78
N LEU A 132 -26.06 2.26 11.06
CA LEU A 132 -25.08 2.72 10.08
C LEU A 132 -24.57 1.54 9.24
N GLN A 133 -24.25 1.77 7.97
CA GLN A 133 -23.72 0.73 7.07
C GLN A 133 -22.20 0.58 7.19
N ALA A 134 -21.48 1.66 7.51
CA ALA A 134 -20.03 1.67 7.68
C ALA A 134 -19.65 2.23 9.06
N GLN A 135 -20.22 1.64 10.11
CA GLN A 135 -19.86 1.99 11.47
C GLN A 135 -18.42 1.55 11.76
N ILE A 136 -17.61 2.47 12.30
CA ILE A 136 -16.29 2.18 12.85
C ILE A 136 -16.38 2.44 14.35
N GLU A 137 -15.93 1.46 15.14
CA GLU A 137 -15.75 1.61 16.58
C GLU A 137 -14.30 2.03 16.83
N TYR A 138 -14.11 3.11 17.59
CA TYR A 138 -12.79 3.49 18.09
C TYR A 138 -12.64 2.92 19.50
N ASP A 139 -11.52 2.24 19.75
CA ASP A 139 -11.07 1.88 21.10
C ASP A 139 -10.56 3.11 21.87
#